data_AF-A0A381QCP9-F1
#
_entry.id   AF-A0A381QCP9-F1
#
_cell.length_a   1.000
_cell.length_b   1.000
_cell.length_c   1.000
_cell.angle_alpha   90.00
_cell.angle_beta   90.00
_cell.angle_gamma   90.00
#
_symmetry.space_group_name_H-M   'P 1'
#
loop_
_entity.id
_entity.type
_entity.pdbx_description
1 polymer ?
#
loop_
_entity_poly.entity_id
_entity_poly.type
_entity_poly.pdbx_seq_one_letter_code
_entity_poly.pdbx_strand_id
1 'polypeptide(L)'
;VQKQITILFFLSVLLASDRFNDELPISLTEEEKTRIHEIYTMGRDTDPPPTSIRNVAEFERMQGALIRYPFGISTSIIAEMSEDITIYCLVSSSQQNSASNSMENGDVNMDNVEFVLGNTDSYWTRDYGPWWVVDGQQNMSIVDFTYNRPRPNDNQAPLKMSNHLGVPYFATDLVHAGGNYMTDGLGISASSDLVFEENDISNDSVLQIMQDYYGIDSYHVIADPNNTYIDHIDCWAKYLSPTRVLIREVPASHPQYDEIEETADYFANTVNEWGEPWEVHRVWTPNDQPYTNSLILNEKVLVPVTGSNWDDEALAVYQEVMPGYEVLGFTGSWESTDALHCRIKGIPDLDMLQIFHNPVNDTTGPGEHGYEMEIIVDDLSEAGLIEDSIRIFWKTPETGSWLAAPMYDLDIPEEPDTHIGWIPAMADTGTIQYYFQAADSSGRVEKHPLAGYHEFMALPTNVCLQWVLGDLDNSGSIEIIDVLLLADQVISGIPAGICPGSVADINQDEAVDAMDIVLLANQILYP
;
A
#
# COMPACT_ATOMS: atom_id res chain seq x y z
N VAL A 1 -35.83 -0.38 7.66
CA VAL A 1 -35.20 -0.12 8.96
C VAL A 1 -33.81 0.41 8.67
N GLN A 2 -33.64 1.71 8.84
CA GLN A 2 -32.47 2.47 8.40
C GLN A 2 -31.33 2.22 9.41
N LYS A 3 -30.28 1.49 8.99
CA LYS A 3 -29.10 1.26 9.83
C LYS A 3 -28.27 2.55 9.82
N GLN A 4 -28.29 3.27 10.94
CA GLN A 4 -27.30 4.30 11.23
C GLN A 4 -25.95 3.59 11.41
N ILE A 5 -25.00 3.92 10.55
CA ILE A 5 -23.58 3.61 10.76
C ILE A 5 -23.07 4.69 11.71
N THR A 6 -22.72 4.29 12.93
CA THR A 6 -22.12 5.17 13.93
C THR A 6 -20.63 5.24 13.64
N ILE A 7 -20.19 6.32 13.00
CA ILE A 7 -18.77 6.68 12.87
C ILE A 7 -18.31 7.11 14.28
N LEU A 8 -17.33 6.39 14.84
CA LEU A 8 -16.81 6.64 16.17
C LEU A 8 -15.73 7.73 16.07
N PHE A 9 -16.09 8.98 16.39
CA PHE A 9 -15.11 10.06 16.53
C PHE A 9 -14.36 9.91 17.86
N PHE A 10 -13.09 9.51 17.81
CA PHE A 10 -12.16 9.75 18.92
C PHE A 10 -11.75 11.22 18.92
N LEU A 11 -12.54 12.06 19.61
CA LEU A 11 -12.20 13.46 19.83
C LEU A 11 -11.24 13.55 21.03
N SER A 12 -9.95 13.26 20.82
CA SER A 12 -8.90 13.54 21.80
C SER A 12 -8.50 15.01 21.70
N VAL A 13 -9.21 15.89 22.44
CA VAL A 13 -8.78 17.28 22.60
C VAL A 13 -7.62 17.32 23.61
N LEU A 14 -6.42 16.97 23.16
CA LEU A 14 -5.17 17.29 23.84
C LEU A 14 -4.51 18.45 23.07
N LEU A 15 -4.63 19.65 23.62
CA LEU A 15 -3.84 20.80 23.21
C LEU A 15 -2.38 20.55 23.61
N ALA A 16 -1.64 19.81 22.79
CA ALA A 16 -0.20 19.69 22.90
C ALA A 16 0.43 20.97 22.32
N SER A 17 0.71 21.95 23.18
CA SER A 17 1.59 23.06 22.84
C SER A 17 2.99 22.81 23.38
N ASP A 18 3.61 21.69 22.99
CA ASP A 18 5.03 21.47 23.23
C ASP A 18 5.82 21.99 22.02
N ARG A 19 5.80 23.31 21.83
CA ARG A 19 6.84 23.95 21.00
C ARG A 19 8.14 23.90 21.79
N PHE A 20 8.99 22.92 21.49
CA PHE A 20 10.40 22.98 21.85
C PHE A 20 10.99 24.24 21.18
N ASN A 21 11.52 25.16 21.99
CA ASN A 21 12.00 26.47 21.54
C ASN A 21 13.28 26.42 20.67
N ASP A 22 13.85 25.23 20.43
CA ASP A 22 15.14 25.03 19.78
C ASP A 22 15.09 24.03 18.61
N GLU A 23 13.90 23.62 18.15
CA GLU A 23 13.80 22.79 16.94
C GLU A 23 14.07 23.62 15.69
N LEU A 24 14.82 23.06 14.73
CA LEU A 24 14.95 23.69 13.41
C LEU A 24 13.56 23.74 12.73
N PRO A 25 13.38 24.51 11.63
CA PRO A 25 12.23 24.42 10.72
C PRO A 25 12.55 23.51 9.52
N ILE A 26 11.55 23.03 8.78
CA ILE A 26 11.81 22.14 7.63
C ILE A 26 12.56 22.88 6.51
N SER A 27 12.31 24.19 6.42
CA SER A 27 13.06 25.14 5.60
C SER A 27 14.50 25.34 6.13
N LEU A 28 15.37 25.86 5.27
CA LEU A 28 16.67 26.36 5.69
C LEU A 28 16.50 27.65 6.51
N THR A 29 17.04 27.67 7.73
CA THR A 29 17.25 28.90 8.50
C THR A 29 18.26 29.83 7.82
N GLU A 30 18.28 31.11 8.19
CA GLU A 30 19.28 32.06 7.67
C GLU A 30 20.72 31.64 7.97
N GLU A 31 20.96 30.96 9.09
CA GLU A 31 22.26 30.39 9.42
C GLU A 31 22.60 29.22 8.49
N GLU A 32 21.68 28.26 8.32
CA GLU A 32 21.87 27.11 7.43
C GLU A 32 22.12 27.51 5.97
N LYS A 33 21.50 28.59 5.49
CA LYS A 33 21.78 29.15 4.15
C LYS A 33 23.25 29.51 3.95
N THR A 34 23.95 29.93 5.01
CA THR A 34 25.40 30.21 4.94
C THR A 34 26.26 28.94 4.89
N ARG A 35 25.66 27.79 5.22
CA ARG A 35 26.29 26.47 5.35
C ARG A 35 25.85 25.47 4.28
N ILE A 36 25.12 25.88 3.24
CA ILE A 36 24.68 24.99 2.14
C ILE A 36 25.86 24.19 1.55
N HIS A 37 27.04 24.81 1.47
CA HIS A 37 28.27 24.14 1.02
C HIS A 37 28.66 22.91 1.85
N GLU A 38 28.18 22.79 3.10
CA GLU A 38 28.42 21.62 3.95
C GLU A 38 27.70 20.38 3.42
N ILE A 39 26.56 20.52 2.72
CA ILE A 39 25.77 19.40 2.16
C ILE A 39 26.66 18.51 1.29
N TYR A 40 27.38 19.12 0.35
CA TYR A 40 28.30 18.44 -0.57
C TYR A 40 29.58 17.89 0.10
N THR A 41 29.74 18.09 1.41
CA THR A 41 30.82 17.48 2.20
C THR A 41 30.34 16.35 3.11
N MET A 42 29.02 16.12 3.18
CA MET A 42 28.44 15.06 4.00
C MET A 42 28.28 13.71 3.27
N GLY A 43 28.62 13.68 1.97
CA GLY A 43 28.61 12.48 1.13
C GLY A 43 29.45 11.33 1.69
N ARG A 44 29.06 10.11 1.35
CA ARG A 44 29.64 8.85 1.85
C ARG A 44 29.40 7.67 0.89
N ASP A 45 29.59 7.89 -0.40
CA ASP A 45 29.54 6.88 -1.47
C ASP A 45 30.11 5.51 -1.08
N THR A 46 29.35 4.46 -1.38
CA THR A 46 29.78 3.06 -1.39
C THR A 46 29.74 2.50 -2.82
N ASP A 47 30.04 1.21 -3.00
CA ASP A 47 29.54 0.53 -4.21
C ASP A 47 28.01 0.38 -4.09
N PRO A 48 27.24 0.32 -5.20
CA PRO A 48 25.80 0.07 -5.14
C PRO A 48 25.46 -1.32 -4.55
N PRO A 49 24.20 -1.55 -4.14
CA PRO A 49 23.75 -2.87 -3.72
C PRO A 49 23.96 -3.93 -4.83
N PRO A 50 24.13 -5.21 -4.45
CA PRO A 50 24.08 -6.31 -5.40
C PRO A 50 22.77 -6.29 -6.22
N THR A 51 22.84 -6.60 -7.51
CA THR A 51 21.66 -6.67 -8.40
C THR A 51 21.05 -8.09 -8.41
N SER A 52 19.74 -8.27 -8.64
CA SER A 52 18.70 -7.24 -8.89
C SER A 52 18.33 -6.44 -7.63
N ILE A 53 17.85 -5.21 -7.80
CA ILE A 53 17.47 -4.32 -6.69
C ILE A 53 15.98 -3.98 -6.85
N ARG A 54 15.22 -4.02 -5.75
CA ARG A 54 13.82 -3.59 -5.71
C ARG A 54 13.60 -2.61 -4.57
N ASN A 55 13.15 -1.38 -4.88
CA ASN A 55 12.79 -0.44 -3.83
C ASN A 55 11.49 -0.86 -3.14
N VAL A 56 11.38 -0.60 -1.83
CA VAL A 56 10.20 -0.97 -1.05
C VAL A 56 9.22 0.19 -0.96
N ALA A 57 7.97 -0.05 -1.36
CA ALA A 57 6.90 0.92 -1.31
C ALA A 57 6.33 1.13 0.11
N GLU A 58 5.66 2.26 0.32
CA GLU A 58 5.09 2.59 1.63
C GLU A 58 3.89 1.72 2.01
N PHE A 59 3.16 1.21 1.01
CA PHE A 59 2.00 0.34 1.20
C PHE A 59 2.36 -1.16 1.31
N GLU A 60 3.64 -1.49 1.44
CA GLU A 60 4.12 -2.84 1.78
C GLU A 60 4.21 -3.03 3.31
N ARG A 61 4.44 -4.27 3.77
CA ARG A 61 4.42 -4.62 5.19
C ARG A 61 5.53 -3.89 5.96
N MET A 62 5.14 -3.12 6.96
CA MET A 62 6.02 -2.42 7.90
C MET A 62 6.01 -3.13 9.27
N GLN A 63 7.19 -3.48 9.77
CA GLN A 63 7.35 -3.95 11.16
C GLN A 63 7.51 -2.79 12.15
N GLY A 64 7.79 -1.58 11.65
CA GLY A 64 8.11 -0.44 12.49
C GLY A 64 7.98 0.91 11.83
N ALA A 65 8.11 1.95 12.64
CA ALA A 65 8.12 3.34 12.22
C ALA A 65 9.20 4.12 12.97
N LEU A 66 10.00 4.87 12.22
CA LEU A 66 11.04 5.74 12.72
C LEU A 66 10.48 7.14 13.02
N ILE A 67 10.59 7.52 14.28
CA ILE A 67 10.29 8.86 14.78
C ILE A 67 11.49 9.43 15.52
N ARG A 68 11.48 10.71 15.83
CA ARG A 68 12.57 11.37 16.56
C ARG A 68 12.03 12.12 17.77
N TYR A 69 12.77 12.08 18.88
CA TYR A 69 12.54 12.92 20.05
C TYR A 69 13.57 14.07 20.12
N PRO A 70 13.19 15.33 20.45
CA PRO A 70 11.82 15.81 20.71
C PRO A 70 10.82 15.55 19.59
N PHE A 71 9.58 15.22 19.96
CA PHE A 71 8.56 14.75 19.02
C PHE A 71 8.04 15.87 18.13
N GLY A 72 8.00 15.62 16.82
CA GLY A 72 7.25 16.41 15.86
C GLY A 72 5.78 16.00 15.73
N ILE A 73 5.35 14.92 16.39
CA ILE A 73 3.99 14.37 16.32
C ILE A 73 3.41 14.22 17.72
N SER A 74 2.08 14.15 17.83
CA SER A 74 1.43 13.92 19.12
C SER A 74 1.66 12.48 19.59
N THR A 75 1.65 12.29 20.91
CA THR A 75 1.74 10.94 21.50
C THR A 75 0.55 10.07 21.17
N SER A 76 -0.61 10.64 20.79
CA SER A 76 -1.75 9.87 20.29
C SER A 76 -1.45 9.15 18.97
N ILE A 77 -0.69 9.79 18.07
CA ILE A 77 -0.26 9.15 16.81
C ILE A 77 0.76 8.04 17.11
N ILE A 78 1.68 8.28 18.06
CA ILE A 78 2.64 7.28 18.48
C ILE A 78 1.93 6.08 19.13
N ALA A 79 0.93 6.33 19.97
CA ALA A 79 0.14 5.29 20.62
C ALA A 79 -0.60 4.44 19.59
N GLU A 80 -1.28 5.08 18.62
CA GLU A 80 -1.97 4.40 17.51
C GLU A 80 -1.05 3.47 16.73
N MET A 81 0.14 3.96 16.31
CA MET A 81 1.10 3.12 15.58
C MET A 81 1.63 1.97 16.46
N SER A 82 1.87 2.23 17.75
CA SER A 82 2.43 1.24 18.67
C SER A 82 1.49 0.07 18.99
N GLU A 83 0.23 0.11 18.55
CA GLU A 83 -0.68 -1.03 18.66
C GLU A 83 -0.22 -2.21 17.79
N ASP A 84 0.32 -1.92 16.60
CA ASP A 84 0.58 -2.93 15.57
C ASP A 84 2.07 -3.10 15.24
N ILE A 85 2.88 -2.06 15.46
CA ILE A 85 4.28 -2.01 15.01
C ILE A 85 5.24 -1.50 16.09
N THR A 86 6.54 -1.73 15.87
CA THR A 86 7.60 -1.18 16.73
C THR A 86 7.89 0.28 16.41
N ILE A 87 7.86 1.14 17.43
CA ILE A 87 8.28 2.54 17.34
C ILE A 87 9.79 2.62 17.59
N TYR A 88 10.55 2.94 16.55
CA TYR A 88 11.96 3.23 16.65
C TYR A 88 12.14 4.74 16.88
N CYS A 89 12.54 5.11 18.09
CA CYS A 89 12.68 6.51 18.51
C CYS A 89 14.16 6.94 18.52
N LEU A 90 14.54 7.77 17.55
CA LEU A 90 15.83 8.46 17.56
C LEU A 90 15.87 9.47 18.70
N VAL A 91 16.81 9.30 19.63
CA VAL A 91 16.89 10.16 20.82
C VAL A 91 18.32 10.29 21.34
N SER A 92 18.67 11.47 21.85
CA SER A 92 19.94 11.65 22.56
C SER A 92 19.92 10.90 23.90
N SER A 93 21.07 10.37 24.33
CA SER A 93 21.15 9.65 25.61
C SER A 93 20.72 10.49 26.82
N SER A 94 20.88 11.81 26.77
CA SER A 94 20.41 12.73 27.82
C SER A 94 18.89 12.90 27.87
N GLN A 95 18.18 12.58 26.79
CA GLN A 95 16.74 12.82 26.64
C GLN A 95 15.90 11.55 26.64
N GLN A 96 16.51 10.36 26.60
CA GLN A 96 15.81 9.07 26.56
C GLN A 96 14.75 8.93 27.67
N ASN A 97 15.09 9.29 28.92
CA ASN A 97 14.13 9.23 30.03
C ASN A 97 12.94 10.19 29.82
N SER A 98 13.18 11.36 29.22
CA SER A 98 12.10 12.31 28.92
C SER A 98 11.20 11.76 27.83
N ALA A 99 11.76 11.16 26.77
CA ALA A 99 11.01 10.51 25.71
C ALA A 99 10.13 9.37 26.27
N SER A 100 10.70 8.47 27.09
CA SER A 100 9.96 7.38 27.76
C SER A 100 8.81 7.93 28.59
N ASN A 101 9.06 8.93 29.45
CA ASN A 101 8.01 9.52 30.27
C ASN A 101 6.90 10.17 29.42
N SER A 102 7.24 10.84 28.31
CA SER A 102 6.25 11.44 27.42
C SER A 102 5.38 10.38 26.73
N MET A 103 5.99 9.29 26.26
CA MET A 103 5.28 8.15 25.64
C MET A 103 4.39 7.42 26.66
N GLU A 104 4.91 7.11 27.85
CA GLU A 104 4.14 6.47 28.93
C GLU A 104 2.93 7.30 29.34
N ASN A 105 3.08 8.63 29.46
CA ASN A 105 1.98 9.53 29.78
C ASN A 105 0.98 9.69 28.62
N GLY A 106 1.39 9.33 27.40
CA GLY A 106 0.57 9.37 26.19
C GLY A 106 -0.08 8.05 25.84
N ASP A 107 -0.07 7.08 26.76
CA ASP A 107 -0.63 5.73 26.59
C ASP A 107 0.00 4.94 25.42
N VAL A 108 1.26 5.23 25.08
CA VAL A 108 2.02 4.46 24.07
C VAL A 108 2.32 3.07 24.61
N ASN A 109 2.18 2.05 23.76
CA ASN A 109 2.55 0.69 24.11
C ASN A 109 4.08 0.55 24.18
N MET A 110 4.64 0.70 25.38
CA MET A 110 6.09 0.67 25.60
C MET A 110 6.74 -0.69 25.33
N ASP A 111 5.97 -1.78 25.25
CA ASP A 111 6.49 -3.08 24.81
C ASP A 111 6.89 -3.06 23.33
N ASN A 112 6.33 -2.12 22.56
CA ASN A 112 6.60 -1.89 21.14
C ASN A 112 7.44 -0.62 20.92
N VAL A 113 8.32 -0.24 21.86
CA VAL A 113 9.20 0.94 21.71
C VAL A 113 10.66 0.55 21.82
N GLU A 114 11.45 0.95 20.82
CA GLU A 114 12.91 0.84 20.83
C GLU A 114 13.57 2.21 20.69
N PHE A 115 14.55 2.50 21.55
CA PHE A 115 15.31 3.75 21.48
C PHE A 115 16.60 3.56 20.68
N VAL A 116 16.75 4.37 19.62
CA VAL A 116 17.95 4.42 18.79
C VAL A 116 18.77 5.63 19.22
N LEU A 117 19.86 5.38 19.95
CA LEU A 117 20.64 6.44 20.58
C LEU A 117 21.52 7.19 19.57
N GLY A 118 21.35 8.51 19.50
CA GLY A 118 22.17 9.38 18.67
C GLY A 118 21.71 10.83 18.72
N ASN A 119 22.62 11.74 18.36
CA ASN A 119 22.22 13.13 18.12
C ASN A 119 21.44 13.22 16.81
N THR A 120 20.51 14.17 16.74
CA THR A 120 19.72 14.51 15.55
C THR A 120 19.47 16.01 15.60
N ASP A 121 19.43 16.64 14.44
CA ASP A 121 19.23 18.08 14.28
C ASP A 121 17.73 18.42 14.17
N SER A 122 16.89 17.50 13.66
CA SER A 122 15.46 17.74 13.46
C SER A 122 14.55 16.50 13.56
N TYR A 123 13.23 16.70 13.53
CA TYR A 123 12.24 15.62 13.61
C TYR A 123 11.72 15.09 12.26
N TRP A 124 12.16 15.61 11.11
CA TRP A 124 11.69 15.15 9.80
C TRP A 124 12.33 13.84 9.37
N THR A 125 12.03 12.77 10.10
CA THR A 125 12.58 11.43 9.83
C THR A 125 12.20 10.91 8.45
N ARG A 126 11.16 11.47 7.79
CA ARG A 126 10.88 11.21 6.39
C ARG A 126 11.99 11.68 5.47
N ASP A 127 12.49 12.88 5.71
CA ASP A 127 13.40 13.56 4.79
C ASP A 127 14.81 12.98 4.83
N TYR A 128 15.27 12.54 5.99
CA TYR A 128 16.62 12.03 6.20
C TYR A 128 16.67 10.54 6.59
N GLY A 129 15.52 9.90 6.76
CA GLY A 129 15.44 8.51 7.18
C GLY A 129 15.85 7.52 6.08
N PRO A 130 16.07 6.25 6.46
CA PRO A 130 16.59 5.25 5.53
C PRO A 130 15.60 4.97 4.40
N TRP A 131 16.08 4.90 3.16
CA TRP A 131 15.34 4.25 2.06
C TRP A 131 15.72 2.77 2.01
N TRP A 132 14.76 1.94 1.61
CA TRP A 132 14.83 0.50 1.77
C TRP A 132 14.76 -0.19 0.42
N VAL A 133 15.66 -1.15 0.20
CA VAL A 133 15.64 -2.00 -0.99
C VAL A 133 15.76 -3.46 -0.58
N VAL A 134 15.17 -4.34 -1.37
CA VAL A 134 15.60 -5.74 -1.42
C VAL A 134 16.77 -5.81 -2.40
N ASP A 135 17.93 -6.27 -1.93
CA ASP A 135 19.12 -6.43 -2.78
C ASP A 135 19.19 -7.80 -3.46
N GLY A 136 20.15 -7.96 -4.37
CA GLY A 136 20.35 -9.18 -5.16
C GLY A 136 20.84 -10.38 -4.36
N GLN A 137 21.03 -10.24 -3.05
CA GLN A 137 21.26 -11.33 -2.10
C GLN A 137 20.03 -11.57 -1.22
N GLN A 138 18.87 -11.04 -1.60
CA GLN A 138 17.58 -11.16 -0.92
C GLN A 138 17.55 -10.53 0.48
N ASN A 139 18.46 -9.60 0.78
CA ASN A 139 18.43 -8.89 2.07
C ASN A 139 17.62 -7.61 1.96
N MET A 140 16.86 -7.32 3.02
CA MET A 140 16.36 -5.97 3.27
C MET A 140 17.52 -5.05 3.66
N SER A 141 17.83 -4.09 2.80
CA SER A 141 19.02 -3.26 2.86
C SER A 141 18.68 -1.77 2.88
N ILE A 142 19.50 -0.98 3.58
CA ILE A 142 19.38 0.48 3.58
C ILE A 142 20.24 1.04 2.45
N VAL A 143 19.65 1.94 1.67
CA VAL A 143 20.35 2.77 0.70
C VAL A 143 20.18 4.22 1.09
N ASP A 144 21.27 4.83 1.51
CA ASP A 144 21.34 6.21 2.02
C ASP A 144 21.67 7.20 0.90
N PHE A 145 21.15 8.42 1.02
CA PHE A 145 21.44 9.55 0.16
C PHE A 145 22.00 10.71 1.00
N THR A 146 22.55 11.73 0.37
CA THR A 146 22.98 12.93 1.09
C THR A 146 21.78 13.83 1.37
N TYR A 147 21.42 14.01 2.64
CA TYR A 147 20.31 14.89 3.01
C TYR A 147 20.55 16.34 2.53
N ASN A 148 19.56 16.92 1.84
CA ASN A 148 19.59 18.27 1.27
C ASN A 148 19.50 19.44 2.28
N ARG A 149 19.86 19.21 3.54
CA ARG A 149 20.02 20.25 4.57
C ARG A 149 21.41 20.10 5.21
N PRO A 150 22.06 21.19 5.65
CA PRO A 150 23.35 21.12 6.34
C PRO A 150 23.16 20.66 7.79
N ARG A 151 22.60 19.45 7.95
CA ARG A 151 22.18 18.80 9.19
C ARG A 151 22.90 17.45 9.30
N PRO A 152 24.18 17.46 9.70
CA PRO A 152 25.02 16.28 9.63
C PRO A 152 24.59 15.17 10.60
N ASN A 153 23.88 15.49 11.69
CA ASN A 153 23.42 14.46 12.62
C ASN A 153 22.17 13.74 12.08
N ASP A 154 21.28 14.48 11.40
CA ASP A 154 20.15 13.92 10.67
C ASP A 154 20.61 13.06 9.50
N ASN A 155 21.57 13.56 8.72
CA ASN A 155 22.14 12.83 7.61
C ASN A 155 22.72 11.47 8.07
N GLN A 156 23.23 11.34 9.29
CA GLN A 156 23.73 10.06 9.82
C GLN A 156 22.64 9.07 10.30
N ALA A 157 21.35 9.42 10.26
CA ALA A 157 20.30 8.57 10.79
C ALA A 157 20.18 7.20 10.08
N PRO A 158 20.28 7.09 8.74
CA PRO A 158 20.19 5.80 8.06
C PRO A 158 21.31 4.83 8.51
N LEU A 159 22.53 5.32 8.70
CA LEU A 159 23.63 4.52 9.24
C LEU A 159 23.37 4.09 10.69
N LYS A 160 22.75 4.92 11.53
CA LYS A 160 22.36 4.53 12.90
C LYS A 160 21.34 3.39 12.85
N MET A 161 20.36 3.48 11.95
CA MET A 161 19.35 2.45 11.77
C MET A 161 19.94 1.15 11.24
N SER A 162 20.85 1.20 10.27
CA SER A 162 21.56 0.01 9.79
C SER A 162 22.30 -0.70 10.93
N ASN A 163 23.05 0.05 11.75
CA ASN A 163 23.76 -0.53 12.88
C ASN A 163 22.83 -1.08 13.96
N HIS A 164 21.69 -0.44 14.20
CA HIS A 164 20.70 -0.88 15.19
C HIS A 164 20.00 -2.17 14.78
N LEU A 165 19.57 -2.24 13.51
CA LEU A 165 18.83 -3.38 12.95
C LEU A 165 19.74 -4.51 12.44
N GLY A 166 21.03 -4.22 12.23
CA GLY A 166 21.97 -5.19 11.69
C GLY A 166 21.81 -5.48 10.20
N VAL A 167 21.25 -4.54 9.44
CA VAL A 167 21.00 -4.67 7.99
C VAL A 167 22.14 -4.08 7.14
N PRO A 168 22.36 -4.56 5.91
CA PRO A 168 23.35 -3.98 5.01
C PRO A 168 23.09 -2.50 4.73
N TYR A 169 24.16 -1.78 4.46
CA TYR A 169 24.15 -0.34 4.25
C TYR A 169 24.95 0.01 2.99
N PHE A 170 24.28 0.72 2.10
CA PHE A 170 24.84 1.32 0.90
C PHE A 170 24.55 2.82 0.92
N ALA A 171 25.33 3.62 0.23
CA ALA A 171 25.13 5.05 0.18
C ALA A 171 25.57 5.66 -1.15
N THR A 172 24.85 6.70 -1.56
CA THR A 172 25.17 7.54 -2.72
C THR A 172 25.26 9.02 -2.31
N ASP A 173 26.14 9.76 -2.98
CA ASP A 173 26.34 11.20 -2.81
C ASP A 173 25.22 12.02 -3.47
N LEU A 174 24.22 11.37 -4.08
CA LEU A 174 23.01 12.03 -4.58
C LEU A 174 22.37 12.85 -3.45
N VAL A 175 22.15 14.13 -3.70
CA VAL A 175 21.45 15.03 -2.78
C VAL A 175 19.95 14.82 -2.95
N HIS A 176 19.25 14.50 -1.86
CA HIS A 176 17.81 14.28 -1.88
C HIS A 176 17.16 14.61 -0.53
N ALA A 177 15.83 14.58 -0.51
CA ALA A 177 14.99 14.45 0.68
C ALA A 177 13.92 13.39 0.46
N GLY A 178 13.65 12.56 1.47
CA GLY A 178 12.61 11.53 1.40
C GLY A 178 11.18 12.05 1.27
N GLY A 179 10.86 13.28 1.69
CA GLY A 179 9.55 13.89 1.40
C GLY A 179 9.35 14.20 -0.08
N ASN A 180 10.44 14.34 -0.85
CA ASN A 180 10.39 14.52 -2.30
C ASN A 180 10.51 13.20 -3.07
N TYR A 181 10.20 12.06 -2.47
CA TYR A 181 10.33 10.76 -3.12
C TYR A 181 9.18 9.81 -2.78
N MET A 182 8.67 9.12 -3.78
CA MET A 182 7.77 7.98 -3.62
C MET A 182 8.05 6.91 -4.68
N THR A 183 7.81 5.65 -4.34
CA THR A 183 7.98 4.48 -5.23
C THR A 183 6.72 3.61 -5.20
N ASP A 184 6.46 2.92 -6.30
CA ASP A 184 5.41 1.91 -6.41
C ASP A 184 5.85 0.50 -5.99
N GLY A 185 7.16 0.32 -5.75
CA GLY A 185 7.74 -0.96 -5.35
C GLY A 185 8.02 -1.93 -6.50
N LEU A 186 7.70 -1.53 -7.75
CA LEU A 186 7.82 -2.31 -8.98
C LEU A 186 8.72 -1.60 -10.01
N GLY A 187 9.64 -0.74 -9.56
CA GLY A 187 10.61 -0.07 -10.44
C GLY A 187 10.16 1.29 -10.99
N ILE A 188 9.00 1.79 -10.56
CA ILE A 188 8.53 3.14 -10.89
C ILE A 188 8.59 4.04 -9.65
N SER A 189 9.19 5.21 -9.81
CA SER A 189 9.23 6.23 -8.75
C SER A 189 8.91 7.62 -9.28
N ALA A 190 8.62 8.54 -8.37
CA ALA A 190 8.38 9.94 -8.70
C ALA A 190 8.96 10.90 -7.66
N SER A 191 9.37 12.09 -8.14
CA SER A 191 9.78 13.24 -7.35
C SER A 191 9.41 14.55 -8.06
N SER A 192 9.49 15.67 -7.36
CA SER A 192 9.59 16.95 -8.04
C SER A 192 10.95 17.10 -8.75
N ASP A 193 11.07 18.11 -9.60
CA ASP A 193 12.29 18.50 -10.30
C ASP A 193 13.39 19.07 -9.40
N LEU A 194 13.10 19.30 -8.11
CA LEU A 194 14.10 19.67 -7.09
C LEU A 194 15.32 18.73 -7.09
N VAL A 195 15.12 17.43 -7.35
CA VAL A 195 16.24 16.47 -7.44
C VAL A 195 17.25 16.85 -8.53
N PHE A 196 16.82 17.44 -9.65
CA PHE A 196 17.73 17.93 -10.68
C PHE A 196 18.33 19.28 -10.34
N GLU A 197 17.63 20.12 -9.58
CA GLU A 197 18.11 21.45 -9.21
C GLU A 197 19.19 21.41 -8.11
N GLU A 198 19.10 20.46 -7.17
CA GLU A 198 20.01 20.36 -6.02
C GLU A 198 21.31 19.59 -6.31
N ASN A 199 21.39 18.93 -7.46
CA ASN A 199 22.50 18.06 -7.84
C ASN A 199 23.34 18.65 -9.00
N ASP A 200 24.63 18.91 -8.73
CA ASP A 200 25.61 19.43 -9.72
C ASP A 200 26.11 18.38 -10.73
N ILE A 201 25.28 17.38 -11.07
CA ILE A 201 25.54 16.33 -12.07
C ILE A 201 24.49 16.38 -13.18
N SER A 202 24.69 15.64 -14.28
CA SER A 202 23.67 15.62 -15.34
C SER A 202 22.42 14.87 -14.89
N ASN A 203 21.25 15.24 -15.41
CA ASN A 203 20.00 14.52 -15.16
C ASN A 203 20.15 13.02 -15.50
N ASP A 204 20.80 12.67 -16.62
CA ASP A 204 21.10 11.27 -16.97
C ASP A 204 21.92 10.54 -15.89
N SER A 205 22.81 11.25 -15.17
CA SER A 205 23.58 10.66 -14.07
C SER A 205 22.72 10.46 -12.83
N VAL A 206 21.81 11.41 -12.54
CA VAL A 206 20.79 11.23 -11.49
C VAL A 206 19.95 9.99 -11.79
N LEU A 207 19.42 9.86 -13.01
CA LEU A 207 18.63 8.71 -13.44
C LEU A 207 19.41 7.40 -13.31
N GLN A 208 20.69 7.38 -13.73
CA GLN A 208 21.52 6.19 -13.59
C GLN A 208 21.77 5.82 -12.12
N ILE A 209 21.99 6.80 -11.24
CA ILE A 209 22.10 6.54 -9.80
C ILE A 209 20.79 5.95 -9.26
N MET A 210 19.64 6.49 -9.67
CA MET A 210 18.34 5.96 -9.23
C MET A 210 18.15 4.50 -9.64
N GLN A 211 18.60 4.13 -10.84
CA GLN A 211 18.60 2.75 -11.29
C GLN A 211 19.62 1.89 -10.50
N ASP A 212 20.88 2.32 -10.44
CA ASP A 212 21.99 1.54 -9.88
C ASP A 212 21.84 1.27 -8.38
N TYR A 213 21.24 2.21 -7.63
CA TYR A 213 21.13 2.13 -6.17
C TYR A 213 19.75 1.73 -5.67
N TYR A 214 18.68 2.06 -6.41
CA TYR A 214 17.31 1.84 -5.96
C TYR A 214 16.49 0.95 -6.90
N GLY A 215 17.05 0.50 -8.03
CA GLY A 215 16.33 -0.37 -8.97
C GLY A 215 15.18 0.34 -9.69
N ILE A 216 15.29 1.65 -9.93
CA ILE A 216 14.25 2.43 -10.59
C ILE A 216 14.46 2.43 -12.10
N ASP A 217 13.55 1.78 -12.81
CA ASP A 217 13.55 1.71 -14.27
C ASP A 217 12.84 2.92 -14.91
N SER A 218 11.78 3.42 -14.28
CA SER A 218 11.07 4.62 -14.70
C SER A 218 11.00 5.65 -13.57
N TYR A 219 11.72 6.77 -13.72
CA TYR A 219 11.69 7.85 -12.74
C TYR A 219 10.95 9.10 -13.27
N HIS A 220 9.76 9.34 -12.75
CA HIS A 220 8.94 10.52 -13.05
C HIS A 220 9.45 11.74 -12.28
N VAL A 221 10.23 12.58 -12.93
CA VAL A 221 10.67 13.87 -12.36
C VAL A 221 9.83 14.99 -12.96
N ILE A 222 8.95 15.58 -12.14
CA ILE A 222 7.87 16.48 -12.58
C ILE A 222 8.07 17.85 -11.93
N ALA A 223 7.73 18.95 -12.61
CA ALA A 223 7.74 20.28 -11.99
C ALA A 223 6.80 20.33 -10.77
N ASP A 224 7.26 20.90 -9.65
CA ASP A 224 6.41 21.04 -8.47
C ASP A 224 5.19 21.95 -8.76
N PRO A 225 3.95 21.47 -8.57
CA PRO A 225 2.74 22.24 -8.89
C PRO A 225 2.30 23.16 -7.74
N ASN A 226 2.96 23.15 -6.58
CA ASN A 226 2.54 23.91 -5.40
C ASN A 226 3.13 25.32 -5.34
N ASN A 227 4.26 25.58 -6.03
CA ASN A 227 4.99 26.85 -5.97
C ASN A 227 5.22 27.28 -4.50
N THR A 228 5.77 26.37 -3.72
CA THR A 228 6.15 26.61 -2.32
C THR A 228 7.66 26.69 -2.22
N TYR A 229 8.22 26.69 -1.02
CA TYR A 229 9.69 26.72 -0.84
C TYR A 229 10.29 25.32 -0.68
N ILE A 230 9.45 24.30 -0.47
CA ILE A 230 9.88 22.97 -0.07
C ILE A 230 9.98 22.03 -1.28
N ASP A 231 9.11 22.21 -2.27
CA ASP A 231 9.05 21.45 -3.52
C ASP A 231 9.09 19.93 -3.33
N HIS A 232 8.38 19.43 -2.32
CA HIS A 232 8.27 18.01 -2.00
C HIS A 232 7.00 17.40 -2.61
N ILE A 233 7.15 16.26 -3.28
CA ILE A 233 6.04 15.50 -3.88
C ILE A 233 4.95 15.10 -2.87
N ASP A 234 5.32 14.78 -1.62
CA ASP A 234 4.36 14.38 -0.59
C ASP A 234 3.37 15.49 -0.15
N CYS A 235 3.61 16.73 -0.59
CA CYS A 235 2.72 17.87 -0.38
C CYS A 235 1.62 18.00 -1.44
N TRP A 236 1.64 17.18 -2.50
CA TRP A 236 0.64 17.24 -3.57
C TRP A 236 0.29 15.90 -4.23
N ALA A 237 1.10 14.85 -4.10
CA ALA A 237 0.79 13.52 -4.58
C ALA A 237 1.23 12.40 -3.63
N LYS A 238 0.62 11.22 -3.80
CA LYS A 238 0.97 9.99 -3.07
C LYS A 238 0.58 8.74 -3.86
N TYR A 239 1.50 7.81 -4.08
CA TYR A 239 1.13 6.46 -4.51
C TYR A 239 0.38 5.71 -3.40
N LEU A 240 -0.78 5.16 -3.74
CA LEU A 240 -1.63 4.41 -2.81
C LEU A 240 -1.53 2.89 -3.02
N SER A 241 -1.13 2.49 -4.23
CA SER A 241 -0.83 1.13 -4.65
C SER A 241 -0.05 1.19 -5.97
N PRO A 242 0.39 0.07 -6.55
CA PRO A 242 1.05 0.08 -7.86
C PRO A 242 0.16 0.51 -9.04
N THR A 243 -1.16 0.66 -8.84
CA THR A 243 -2.08 1.15 -9.87
C THR A 243 -2.69 2.52 -9.57
N ARG A 244 -2.55 3.04 -8.34
CA ARG A 244 -3.29 4.23 -7.86
C ARG A 244 -2.37 5.33 -7.37
N VAL A 245 -2.66 6.56 -7.81
CA VAL A 245 -2.01 7.78 -7.30
C VAL A 245 -3.07 8.78 -6.84
N LEU A 246 -2.87 9.36 -5.66
CA LEU A 246 -3.66 10.46 -5.14
C LEU A 246 -2.98 11.78 -5.50
N ILE A 247 -3.73 12.75 -6.02
CA ILE A 247 -3.24 14.09 -6.35
C ILE A 247 -4.17 15.13 -5.73
N ARG A 248 -3.62 16.19 -5.15
CA ARG A 248 -4.44 17.26 -4.57
C ARG A 248 -5.33 17.94 -5.62
N GLU A 249 -6.43 18.51 -5.18
CA GLU A 249 -7.38 19.27 -6.00
C GLU A 249 -7.69 20.59 -5.32
N VAL A 250 -7.82 21.67 -6.11
CA VAL A 250 -8.08 23.03 -5.63
C VAL A 250 -9.16 23.70 -6.49
N PRO A 251 -9.82 24.77 -5.99
CA PRO A 251 -10.78 25.51 -6.79
C PRO A 251 -10.13 26.13 -8.04
N ALA A 252 -10.90 26.28 -9.12
CA ALA A 252 -10.47 27.00 -10.33
C ALA A 252 -10.02 28.46 -10.11
N SER A 253 -10.27 29.04 -8.93
CA SER A 253 -9.77 30.36 -8.53
C SER A 253 -8.41 30.32 -7.82
N HIS A 254 -7.91 29.14 -7.48
CA HIS A 254 -6.64 28.94 -6.80
C HIS A 254 -5.47 29.26 -7.77
N PRO A 255 -4.39 29.94 -7.31
CA PRO A 255 -3.31 30.34 -8.21
C PRO A 255 -2.60 29.18 -8.90
N GLN A 256 -2.54 28.01 -8.25
CA GLN A 256 -1.90 26.78 -8.74
C GLN A 256 -2.87 25.81 -9.45
N TYR A 257 -4.10 26.23 -9.78
CA TYR A 257 -5.10 25.32 -10.36
C TYR A 257 -4.60 24.68 -11.66
N ASP A 258 -4.06 25.47 -12.58
CA ASP A 258 -3.65 24.98 -13.89
C ASP A 258 -2.50 23.96 -13.78
N GLU A 259 -1.51 24.21 -12.93
CA GLU A 259 -0.35 23.34 -12.71
C GLU A 259 -0.73 22.01 -12.03
N ILE A 260 -1.69 22.04 -11.11
CA ILE A 260 -2.20 20.85 -10.42
C ILE A 260 -3.02 19.98 -11.38
N GLU A 261 -3.87 20.58 -12.22
CA GLU A 261 -4.61 19.83 -13.24
C GLU A 261 -3.67 19.25 -14.31
N GLU A 262 -2.63 19.99 -14.73
CA GLU A 262 -1.61 19.47 -15.64
C GLU A 262 -0.88 18.25 -15.05
N THR A 263 -0.59 18.27 -13.75
CA THR A 263 0.03 17.14 -13.05
C THR A 263 -0.92 15.93 -12.96
N ALA A 264 -2.21 16.17 -12.68
CA ALA A 264 -3.21 15.09 -12.68
C ALA A 264 -3.37 14.47 -14.08
N ASP A 265 -3.42 15.30 -15.12
CA ASP A 265 -3.46 14.86 -16.51
C ASP A 265 -2.18 14.10 -16.89
N TYR A 266 -1.00 14.52 -16.40
CA TYR A 266 0.25 13.80 -16.63
C TYR A 266 0.16 12.35 -16.16
N PHE A 267 -0.17 12.13 -14.88
CA PHE A 267 -0.27 10.77 -14.34
C PHE A 267 -1.36 9.94 -15.02
N ALA A 268 -2.51 10.55 -15.35
CA ALA A 268 -3.59 9.86 -16.07
C ALA A 268 -3.18 9.40 -17.48
N ASN A 269 -2.09 9.93 -18.05
CA ASN A 269 -1.56 9.58 -19.36
C ASN A 269 -0.21 8.84 -19.30
N THR A 270 0.34 8.58 -18.12
CA THR A 270 1.48 7.67 -17.93
C THR A 270 1.00 6.27 -17.57
N VAL A 271 1.88 5.28 -17.72
CA VAL A 271 1.56 3.87 -17.45
C VAL A 271 2.26 3.37 -16.19
N ASN A 272 1.64 2.39 -15.52
CA ASN A 272 2.24 1.57 -14.47
C ASN A 272 3.11 0.45 -15.07
N GLU A 273 3.64 -0.43 -14.20
CA GLU A 273 4.50 -1.57 -14.61
C GLU A 273 3.81 -2.52 -15.59
N TRP A 274 2.49 -2.64 -15.52
CA TRP A 274 1.70 -3.50 -16.40
C TRP A 274 1.30 -2.82 -17.73
N GLY A 275 1.80 -1.61 -17.98
CA GLY A 275 1.51 -0.86 -19.21
C GLY A 275 0.10 -0.24 -19.24
N GLU A 276 -0.54 -0.12 -18.08
CA GLU A 276 -1.89 0.41 -17.91
C GLU A 276 -1.84 1.85 -17.37
N PRO A 277 -2.77 2.74 -17.75
CA PRO A 277 -2.82 4.09 -17.18
C PRO A 277 -2.98 4.08 -15.66
N TRP A 278 -2.32 5.01 -14.97
CA TRP A 278 -2.54 5.20 -13.53
C TRP A 278 -4.00 5.59 -13.22
N GLU A 279 -4.58 4.96 -12.19
CA GLU A 279 -5.83 5.38 -11.59
C GLU A 279 -5.59 6.64 -10.74
N VAL A 280 -5.87 7.81 -11.32
CA VAL A 280 -5.71 9.10 -10.65
C VAL A 280 -6.93 9.41 -9.78
N HIS A 281 -6.71 9.49 -8.48
CA HIS A 281 -7.69 9.94 -7.49
C HIS A 281 -7.37 11.36 -7.02
N ARG A 282 -8.41 12.10 -6.62
CA ARG A 282 -8.32 13.52 -6.26
C ARG A 282 -8.73 13.74 -4.81
N VAL A 283 -8.04 14.65 -4.11
CA VAL A 283 -8.44 15.09 -2.75
C VAL A 283 -8.59 16.60 -2.66
N TRP A 284 -9.76 17.06 -2.22
CA TRP A 284 -10.12 18.47 -2.20
C TRP A 284 -9.41 19.26 -1.09
N THR A 285 -8.59 20.25 -1.47
CA THR A 285 -7.71 21.04 -0.59
C THR A 285 -7.84 22.55 -0.82
N PRO A 286 -9.04 23.13 -0.71
CA PRO A 286 -9.29 24.51 -1.16
C PRO A 286 -8.56 25.59 -0.37
N ASN A 287 -8.01 25.26 0.80
CA ASN A 287 -7.13 26.14 1.57
C ASN A 287 -5.81 25.42 1.93
N ASP A 288 -5.26 24.63 1.00
CA ASP A 288 -3.98 23.95 1.13
C ASP A 288 -3.88 22.98 2.32
N GLN A 289 -4.97 22.27 2.65
CA GLN A 289 -4.92 21.22 3.66
C GLN A 289 -3.95 20.10 3.24
N PRO A 290 -3.10 19.57 4.13
CA PRO A 290 -2.04 18.63 3.76
C PRO A 290 -2.53 17.18 3.64
N TYR A 291 -3.72 16.93 3.09
CA TYR A 291 -4.33 15.60 3.10
C TYR A 291 -3.53 14.52 2.34
N THR A 292 -2.71 14.90 1.36
CA THR A 292 -1.78 13.99 0.66
C THR A 292 -0.60 13.57 1.53
N ASN A 293 -0.28 14.36 2.55
CA ASN A 293 0.82 14.12 3.49
C ASN A 293 0.43 13.11 4.58
N SER A 294 -0.25 12.05 4.17
CA SER A 294 -0.70 10.91 4.97
C SER A 294 0.39 9.84 5.05
N LEU A 295 0.26 8.95 6.04
CA LEU A 295 1.09 7.76 6.18
C LEU A 295 0.22 6.52 5.94
N ILE A 296 0.64 5.67 5.00
CA ILE A 296 0.11 4.29 4.90
C ILE A 296 0.98 3.43 5.82
N LEU A 297 0.35 2.70 6.72
CA LEU A 297 1.04 1.85 7.67
C LEU A 297 0.23 0.56 7.86
N ASN A 298 0.66 -0.49 7.16
CA ASN A 298 -0.04 -1.77 7.16
C ASN A 298 -1.52 -1.58 6.81
N GLU A 299 -2.45 -2.08 7.63
CA GLU A 299 -3.89 -1.98 7.39
C GLU A 299 -4.49 -0.59 7.74
N LYS A 300 -3.67 0.39 8.13
CA LYS A 300 -4.09 1.74 8.55
C LYS A 300 -3.61 2.82 7.56
N VAL A 301 -4.41 3.88 7.42
CA VAL A 301 -4.03 5.13 6.73
C VAL A 301 -4.24 6.30 7.68
N LEU A 302 -3.14 6.95 8.08
CA LEU A 302 -3.16 8.05 9.03
C LEU A 302 -3.10 9.37 8.23
N VAL A 303 -4.19 10.13 8.26
CA VAL A 303 -4.36 11.35 7.47
C VAL A 303 -4.25 12.57 8.38
N PRO A 304 -3.39 13.57 8.08
CA PRO A 304 -3.36 14.82 8.83
C PRO A 304 -4.63 15.62 8.55
N VAL A 305 -5.38 15.93 9.59
CA VAL A 305 -6.60 16.75 9.51
C VAL A 305 -6.41 18.08 10.24
N THR A 306 -7.11 19.12 9.78
CA THR A 306 -6.89 20.50 10.23
C THR A 306 -8.00 21.04 11.13
N GLY A 307 -9.05 20.25 11.37
CA GLY A 307 -10.30 20.70 11.98
C GLY A 307 -11.16 21.50 10.99
N SER A 308 -10.97 21.30 9.69
CA SER A 308 -11.68 22.02 8.65
C SER A 308 -12.99 21.32 8.27
N ASN A 309 -13.84 22.01 7.49
CA ASN A 309 -15.08 21.42 6.98
C ASN A 309 -14.85 20.36 5.87
N TRP A 310 -13.62 20.16 5.44
CA TRP A 310 -13.25 19.23 4.35
C TRP A 310 -12.60 17.94 4.87
N ASP A 311 -12.35 17.85 6.18
CA ASP A 311 -11.63 16.72 6.78
C ASP A 311 -12.40 15.41 6.52
N ASP A 312 -13.73 15.39 6.76
CA ASP A 312 -14.57 14.19 6.55
C ASP A 312 -14.60 13.73 5.09
N GLU A 313 -14.60 14.67 4.14
CA GLU A 313 -14.59 14.38 2.70
C GLU A 313 -13.23 13.81 2.28
N ALA A 314 -12.13 14.37 2.78
CA ALA A 314 -10.79 13.86 2.52
C ALA A 314 -10.59 12.43 3.07
N LEU A 315 -11.09 12.14 4.28
CA LEU A 315 -11.06 10.78 4.83
C LEU A 315 -11.90 9.80 4.00
N ALA A 316 -13.06 10.25 3.51
CA ALA A 316 -13.92 9.42 2.66
C ALA A 316 -13.26 9.05 1.33
N VAL A 317 -12.46 9.94 0.73
CA VAL A 317 -11.65 9.62 -0.47
C VAL A 317 -10.73 8.44 -0.20
N TYR A 318 -9.94 8.48 0.87
CA TYR A 318 -9.06 7.35 1.23
C TYR A 318 -9.86 6.07 1.48
N GLN A 319 -11.01 6.15 2.15
CA GLN A 319 -11.85 4.98 2.45
C GLN A 319 -12.41 4.32 1.17
N GLU A 320 -12.72 5.13 0.16
CA GLU A 320 -13.23 4.65 -1.14
C GLU A 320 -12.12 3.98 -1.96
N VAL A 321 -10.96 4.61 -2.05
CA VAL A 321 -9.87 4.19 -2.95
C VAL A 321 -8.92 3.16 -2.31
N MET A 322 -8.98 2.99 -0.99
CA MET A 322 -8.27 1.97 -0.22
C MET A 322 -9.27 1.14 0.60
N PRO A 323 -10.16 0.36 -0.05
CA PRO A 323 -11.20 -0.39 0.65
C PRO A 323 -10.59 -1.33 1.67
N GLY A 324 -11.21 -1.44 2.85
CA GLY A 324 -10.76 -2.30 3.94
C GLY A 324 -9.68 -1.72 4.84
N TYR A 325 -8.99 -0.66 4.43
CA TYR A 325 -8.06 0.06 5.32
C TYR A 325 -8.83 0.83 6.40
N GLU A 326 -8.24 0.91 7.59
CA GLU A 326 -8.71 1.77 8.67
C GLU A 326 -8.14 3.19 8.46
N VAL A 327 -9.00 4.12 8.04
CA VAL A 327 -8.62 5.50 7.76
C VAL A 327 -8.85 6.37 8.99
N LEU A 328 -7.78 6.95 9.53
CA LEU A 328 -7.78 7.69 10.80
C LEU A 328 -7.28 9.12 10.60
N GLY A 329 -8.08 10.10 11.02
CA GLY A 329 -7.72 11.51 11.00
C GLY A 329 -7.03 11.96 12.28
N PHE A 330 -5.86 12.59 12.18
CA PHE A 330 -5.14 13.16 13.33
C PHE A 330 -4.91 14.65 13.20
N THR A 331 -5.26 15.41 14.24
CA THR A 331 -4.90 16.83 14.34
C THR A 331 -3.47 17.01 14.86
N GLY A 332 -2.81 18.10 14.45
CA GLY A 332 -1.47 18.44 14.92
C GLY A 332 -1.08 19.85 14.48
N SER A 333 0.21 20.18 14.62
CA SER A 333 0.77 21.44 14.13
C SER A 333 1.10 21.36 12.64
N TRP A 334 0.11 20.92 11.85
CA TRP A 334 0.27 20.68 10.42
C TRP A 334 0.29 21.97 9.64
N GLU A 335 1.14 22.01 8.63
CA GLU A 335 1.20 23.04 7.59
C GLU A 335 1.05 22.34 6.23
N SER A 336 0.70 23.10 5.19
CA SER A 336 0.59 22.56 3.82
C SER A 336 1.89 21.95 3.28
N THR A 337 3.02 22.30 3.88
CA THR A 337 4.39 21.92 3.50
C THR A 337 5.09 21.06 4.55
N ASP A 338 4.40 20.70 5.64
CA ASP A 338 4.93 19.89 6.73
C ASP A 338 3.77 19.34 7.58
N ALA A 339 3.44 18.06 7.41
CA ALA A 339 2.43 17.40 8.22
C ALA A 339 2.89 16.01 8.69
N LEU A 340 2.00 15.01 8.64
CA LEU A 340 2.22 13.72 9.30
C LEU A 340 3.31 12.91 8.59
N HIS A 341 3.23 12.79 7.26
CA HIS A 341 4.17 12.01 6.47
C HIS A 341 5.61 12.51 6.59
N CYS A 342 5.81 13.84 6.64
CA CYS A 342 7.15 14.45 6.78
C CYS A 342 7.87 14.08 8.09
N ARG A 343 7.16 13.58 9.10
CA ARG A 343 7.68 13.38 10.47
C ARG A 343 7.81 11.91 10.87
N ILE A 344 7.55 10.98 9.93
CA ILE A 344 7.54 9.54 10.17
C ILE A 344 8.12 8.81 8.94
N LYS A 345 8.98 7.82 9.17
CA LYS A 345 9.48 6.92 8.11
C LYS A 345 9.19 5.46 8.46
N GLY A 346 8.47 4.75 7.59
CA GLY A 346 8.24 3.31 7.72
C GLY A 346 9.55 2.50 7.70
N ILE A 347 9.55 1.41 8.47
CA ILE A 347 10.59 0.39 8.50
C ILE A 347 9.94 -0.92 8.04
N PRO A 348 10.31 -1.44 6.86
CA PRO A 348 9.72 -2.65 6.32
C PRO A 348 10.08 -3.85 7.20
N ASP A 349 9.26 -4.89 7.12
CA ASP A 349 9.64 -6.20 7.64
C ASP A 349 10.95 -6.67 6.96
N LEU A 350 11.97 -7.02 7.76
CA LEU A 350 13.29 -7.39 7.21
C LEU A 350 13.29 -8.75 6.54
N ASP A 351 12.36 -9.63 6.92
CA ASP A 351 12.18 -10.94 6.29
C ASP A 351 10.77 -11.05 5.68
N MET A 352 10.36 -10.00 4.96
CA MET A 352 9.02 -9.85 4.40
C MET A 352 8.58 -11.08 3.58
N LEU A 353 7.32 -11.50 3.79
CA LEU A 353 6.62 -12.36 2.84
C LEU A 353 5.92 -11.46 1.82
N GLN A 354 6.46 -11.43 0.60
CA GLN A 354 6.04 -10.51 -0.45
C GLN A 354 5.00 -11.20 -1.33
N ILE A 355 3.95 -10.46 -1.70
CA ILE A 355 2.94 -10.93 -2.65
C ILE A 355 2.73 -9.83 -3.69
N PHE A 356 2.93 -10.16 -4.97
CA PHE A 356 2.71 -9.25 -6.09
C PHE A 356 1.59 -9.78 -6.99
N HIS A 357 0.77 -8.87 -7.49
CA HIS A 357 -0.37 -9.20 -8.33
C HIS A 357 -0.73 -8.01 -9.22
N ASN A 358 -0.99 -8.25 -10.51
CA ASN A 358 -1.68 -7.29 -11.38
C ASN A 358 -3.20 -7.42 -11.19
N PRO A 359 -3.89 -6.41 -10.64
CA PRO A 359 -5.34 -6.45 -10.48
C PRO A 359 -6.07 -6.71 -11.81
N VAL A 360 -7.11 -7.55 -11.77
CA VAL A 360 -7.88 -7.87 -12.97
C VAL A 360 -8.67 -6.64 -13.42
N ASN A 361 -8.49 -6.26 -14.68
CA ASN A 361 -9.25 -5.15 -15.25
C ASN A 361 -10.74 -5.46 -15.40
N ASP A 362 -11.55 -4.41 -15.28
CA ASP A 362 -12.95 -4.44 -15.66
C ASP A 362 -13.13 -5.01 -17.07
N THR A 363 -14.16 -5.83 -17.24
CA THR A 363 -14.53 -6.45 -18.51
C THR A 363 -13.57 -7.48 -19.09
N THR A 364 -12.52 -7.86 -18.35
CA THR A 364 -11.68 -9.02 -18.67
C THR A 364 -12.58 -10.25 -18.86
N GLY A 365 -12.38 -10.98 -19.97
CA GLY A 365 -13.15 -12.20 -20.25
C GLY A 365 -12.51 -13.41 -19.57
N PRO A 366 -13.28 -14.36 -19.03
CA PRO A 366 -12.70 -15.57 -18.45
C PRO A 366 -12.14 -16.49 -19.54
N GLY A 367 -11.10 -17.25 -19.20
CA GLY A 367 -10.60 -18.37 -19.99
C GLY A 367 -11.44 -19.64 -19.82
N GLU A 368 -10.89 -20.78 -20.27
CA GLU A 368 -11.56 -22.09 -20.19
C GLU A 368 -11.92 -22.50 -18.75
N HIS A 369 -11.08 -22.13 -17.79
CA HIS A 369 -11.23 -22.51 -16.38
C HIS A 369 -11.78 -21.39 -15.48
N GLY A 370 -12.11 -20.23 -16.04
CA GLY A 370 -12.55 -19.03 -15.29
C GLY A 370 -11.63 -17.84 -15.49
N TYR A 371 -11.73 -16.85 -14.60
CA TYR A 371 -10.79 -15.74 -14.53
C TYR A 371 -9.49 -16.24 -13.93
N GLU A 372 -8.45 -16.28 -14.74
CA GLU A 372 -7.11 -16.63 -14.31
C GLU A 372 -6.54 -15.53 -13.41
N MET A 373 -5.94 -15.94 -12.31
CA MET A 373 -5.36 -15.09 -11.29
C MET A 373 -3.91 -15.54 -11.10
N GLU A 374 -2.99 -14.62 -11.31
CA GLU A 374 -1.55 -14.85 -11.18
C GLU A 374 -1.02 -14.03 -10.01
N ILE A 375 -0.21 -14.64 -9.15
CA ILE A 375 0.56 -13.94 -8.12
C ILE A 375 2.00 -14.43 -8.10
N ILE A 376 2.89 -13.56 -7.64
CA ILE A 376 4.25 -13.92 -7.24
C ILE A 376 4.31 -13.89 -5.72
N VAL A 377 4.79 -14.96 -5.09
CA VAL A 377 4.96 -15.07 -3.64
C VAL A 377 6.43 -15.32 -3.31
N ASP A 378 7.08 -14.35 -2.67
CA ASP A 378 8.51 -14.40 -2.37
C ASP A 378 8.74 -14.27 -0.86
N ASP A 379 9.29 -15.30 -0.22
CA ASP A 379 9.65 -15.28 1.20
C ASP A 379 11.12 -14.88 1.40
N LEU A 380 11.36 -13.59 1.68
CA LEU A 380 12.73 -13.10 1.95
C LEU A 380 13.38 -13.82 3.15
N SER A 381 12.58 -14.42 4.03
CA SER A 381 13.06 -15.21 5.16
C SER A 381 13.74 -16.54 4.77
N GLU A 382 13.53 -17.00 3.54
CA GLU A 382 13.91 -18.33 3.05
C GLU A 382 13.47 -19.48 3.99
N ALA A 383 12.42 -19.25 4.79
CA ALA A 383 11.89 -20.25 5.72
C ALA A 383 11.11 -21.35 4.99
N GLY A 384 10.63 -21.06 3.78
CA GLY A 384 9.86 -21.94 2.92
C GLY A 384 8.36 -21.66 3.02
N LEU A 385 7.76 -21.44 1.84
CA LEU A 385 6.32 -21.25 1.67
C LEU A 385 5.50 -22.46 2.14
N ILE A 386 4.31 -22.18 2.65
CA ILE A 386 3.31 -23.20 2.99
C ILE A 386 2.32 -23.27 1.83
N GLU A 387 2.54 -24.19 0.89
CA GLU A 387 1.75 -24.30 -0.35
C GLU A 387 0.23 -24.29 -0.13
N ASP A 388 -0.27 -25.08 0.83
CA ASP A 388 -1.71 -25.17 1.13
C ASP A 388 -2.33 -23.86 1.65
N SER A 389 -1.50 -22.89 2.04
CA SER A 389 -1.91 -21.57 2.51
C SER A 389 -2.09 -20.56 1.38
N ILE A 390 -1.48 -20.80 0.20
CA ILE A 390 -1.52 -19.91 -0.96
C ILE A 390 -2.87 -20.05 -1.66
N ARG A 391 -3.73 -19.05 -1.45
CA ARG A 391 -5.15 -19.14 -1.83
C ARG A 391 -5.70 -17.82 -2.30
N ILE A 392 -6.67 -17.93 -3.21
CA ILE A 392 -7.53 -16.83 -3.66
C ILE A 392 -8.79 -16.88 -2.81
N PHE A 393 -9.15 -15.76 -2.20
CA PHE A 393 -10.43 -15.58 -1.54
C PHE A 393 -11.27 -14.63 -2.38
N TRP A 394 -12.47 -15.05 -2.75
CA TRP A 394 -13.35 -14.24 -3.61
C TRP A 394 -14.80 -14.31 -3.16
N LYS A 395 -15.59 -13.30 -3.54
CA LYS A 395 -17.03 -13.26 -3.34
C LYS A 395 -17.68 -12.36 -4.37
N THR A 396 -19.01 -12.43 -4.42
CA THR A 396 -19.84 -11.40 -5.03
C THR A 396 -20.55 -10.61 -3.93
N PRO A 397 -20.97 -9.35 -4.18
CA PRO A 397 -21.76 -8.59 -3.23
C PRO A 397 -23.04 -9.30 -2.76
N GLU A 398 -23.64 -10.14 -3.61
CA GLU A 398 -24.88 -10.88 -3.32
C GLU A 398 -24.65 -12.09 -2.41
N THR A 399 -23.54 -12.82 -2.61
CA THR A 399 -23.20 -14.00 -1.80
C THR A 399 -22.74 -13.60 -0.40
N GLY A 400 -21.99 -12.51 -0.28
CA GLY A 400 -21.57 -11.90 0.99
C GLY A 400 -20.52 -12.70 1.79
N SER A 401 -20.33 -13.99 1.52
CA SER A 401 -19.32 -14.86 2.13
C SER A 401 -18.14 -15.10 1.20
N TRP A 402 -16.92 -15.05 1.75
CA TRP A 402 -15.69 -15.40 1.03
C TRP A 402 -15.62 -16.90 0.74
N LEU A 403 -15.46 -17.23 -0.54
CA LEU A 403 -15.09 -18.56 -1.03
C LEU A 403 -13.58 -18.61 -1.25
N ALA A 404 -12.97 -19.78 -1.05
CA ALA A 404 -11.52 -19.95 -1.19
C ALA A 404 -11.20 -20.95 -2.31
N ALA A 405 -10.34 -20.55 -3.23
CA ALA A 405 -9.76 -21.40 -4.27
C ALA A 405 -8.25 -21.58 -4.02
N PRO A 406 -7.70 -22.79 -4.22
CA PRO A 406 -6.25 -22.99 -4.14
C PRO A 406 -5.54 -22.31 -5.33
N MET A 407 -4.26 -21.99 -5.13
CA MET A 407 -3.33 -21.64 -6.20
C MET A 407 -2.32 -22.77 -6.40
N TYR A 408 -1.73 -22.81 -7.59
CA TYR A 408 -0.82 -23.86 -8.03
C TYR A 408 0.42 -23.24 -8.67
N ASP A 409 1.57 -23.82 -8.39
CA ASP A 409 2.85 -23.40 -8.96
C ASP A 409 2.82 -23.51 -10.49
N LEU A 410 3.49 -22.57 -11.15
CA LEU A 410 3.84 -22.76 -12.54
C LEU A 410 5.00 -23.77 -12.64
N ASP A 411 4.82 -24.80 -13.46
CA ASP A 411 5.88 -25.76 -13.84
C ASP A 411 6.90 -25.09 -14.81
N ILE A 412 7.31 -23.85 -14.50
CA ILE A 412 8.27 -23.03 -15.25
C ILE A 412 9.48 -22.78 -14.34
N PRO A 413 10.62 -23.45 -14.58
CA PRO A 413 11.81 -23.31 -13.73
C PRO A 413 12.35 -21.90 -13.59
N GLU A 414 12.05 -21.02 -14.55
CA GLU A 414 12.46 -19.62 -14.57
C GLU A 414 11.56 -18.69 -13.73
N GLU A 415 10.40 -19.17 -13.27
CA GLU A 415 9.41 -18.41 -12.49
C GLU A 415 8.94 -19.24 -11.27
N PRO A 416 9.87 -19.61 -10.36
CA PRO A 416 9.59 -20.57 -9.29
C PRO A 416 8.58 -20.04 -8.25
N ASP A 417 8.43 -18.73 -8.15
CA ASP A 417 7.61 -18.04 -7.16
C ASP A 417 6.22 -17.66 -7.71
N THR A 418 5.95 -17.99 -8.97
CA THR A 418 4.68 -17.66 -9.63
C THR A 418 3.66 -18.76 -9.42
N HIS A 419 2.50 -18.37 -8.90
CA HIS A 419 1.35 -19.24 -8.69
C HIS A 419 0.14 -18.75 -9.48
N ILE A 420 -0.61 -19.70 -10.02
CA ILE A 420 -1.85 -19.45 -10.76
C ILE A 420 -3.06 -20.12 -10.10
N GLY A 421 -4.22 -19.49 -10.23
CA GLY A 421 -5.49 -20.06 -9.83
C GLY A 421 -6.63 -19.43 -10.59
N TRP A 422 -7.87 -19.86 -10.31
CA TRP A 422 -9.03 -19.38 -11.06
C TRP A 422 -10.18 -19.00 -10.15
N ILE A 423 -10.78 -17.84 -10.44
CA ILE A 423 -12.13 -17.51 -9.99
C ILE A 423 -13.12 -18.02 -11.06
N PRO A 424 -14.12 -18.82 -10.68
CA PRO A 424 -15.12 -19.31 -11.64
C PRO A 424 -15.81 -18.18 -12.41
N ALA A 425 -16.07 -18.42 -13.71
CA ALA A 425 -16.72 -17.46 -14.60
C ALA A 425 -18.18 -17.17 -14.20
N MET A 426 -18.67 -15.95 -14.44
CA MET A 426 -20.02 -15.55 -14.01
C MET A 426 -21.09 -15.78 -15.10
N ALA A 427 -22.27 -16.26 -14.69
CA ALA A 427 -23.44 -16.39 -15.55
C ALA A 427 -23.97 -15.02 -16.01
N ASP A 428 -24.10 -14.10 -15.06
CA ASP A 428 -24.61 -12.76 -15.24
C ASP A 428 -23.50 -11.71 -15.02
N THR A 429 -23.74 -10.49 -15.49
CA THR A 429 -22.86 -9.36 -15.16
C THR A 429 -22.86 -9.13 -13.66
N GLY A 430 -21.69 -9.00 -13.05
CA GLY A 430 -21.57 -8.73 -11.62
C GLY A 430 -20.19 -8.24 -11.22
N THR A 431 -20.07 -7.78 -9.98
CA THR A 431 -18.77 -7.41 -9.40
C THR A 431 -18.20 -8.60 -8.65
N ILE A 432 -16.93 -8.91 -8.89
CA ILE A 432 -16.16 -9.87 -8.10
C ILE A 432 -15.22 -9.08 -7.21
N GLN A 433 -15.23 -9.39 -5.91
CA GLN A 433 -14.26 -8.90 -4.95
C GLN A 433 -13.34 -10.05 -4.56
N TYR A 434 -12.03 -9.82 -4.53
CA TYR A 434 -11.06 -10.87 -4.23
C TYR A 434 -9.78 -10.36 -3.54
N TYR A 435 -9.11 -11.24 -2.82
CA TYR A 435 -7.78 -11.01 -2.26
C TYR A 435 -7.02 -12.34 -2.21
N PHE A 436 -5.70 -12.26 -2.06
CA PHE A 436 -4.83 -13.43 -1.90
C PHE A 436 -4.37 -13.55 -0.46
N GLN A 437 -4.03 -14.76 -0.05
CA GLN A 437 -3.33 -15.00 1.20
C GLN A 437 -2.22 -16.02 0.95
N ALA A 438 -1.08 -15.81 1.60
CA ALA A 438 0.01 -16.79 1.66
C ALA A 438 0.59 -16.81 3.09
N ALA A 439 1.30 -17.88 3.42
CA ALA A 439 2.01 -18.03 4.68
C ALA A 439 3.34 -18.76 4.45
N ASP A 440 4.31 -18.48 5.31
CA ASP A 440 5.62 -19.14 5.30
C ASP A 440 5.87 -19.89 6.62
N SER A 441 6.95 -20.67 6.64
CA SER A 441 7.35 -21.44 7.83
C SER A 441 7.98 -20.57 8.94
N SER A 442 8.20 -19.27 8.71
CA SER A 442 8.60 -18.32 9.75
C SER A 442 7.43 -17.94 10.66
N GLY A 443 6.20 -18.17 10.18
CA GLY A 443 4.95 -17.88 10.87
C GLY A 443 4.25 -16.62 10.36
N ARG A 444 4.77 -15.99 9.30
CA ARG A 444 4.13 -14.87 8.63
C ARG A 444 2.93 -15.36 7.84
N VAL A 445 1.87 -14.56 7.85
CA VAL A 445 0.66 -14.78 7.05
C VAL A 445 0.30 -13.44 6.45
N GLU A 446 0.44 -13.32 5.14
CA GLU A 446 0.23 -12.07 4.43
C GLU A 446 -0.95 -12.14 3.48
N LYS A 447 -1.53 -10.97 3.23
CA LYS A 447 -2.62 -10.79 2.29
C LYS A 447 -2.21 -9.80 1.20
N HIS A 448 -2.77 -9.99 0.02
CA HIS A 448 -2.68 -9.01 -1.06
C HIS A 448 -4.07 -8.63 -1.56
N PRO A 449 -4.48 -7.35 -1.43
CA PRO A 449 -3.77 -6.27 -0.72
C PRO A 449 -3.69 -6.54 0.80
N LEU A 450 -2.82 -5.82 1.52
CA LEU A 450 -2.64 -5.98 2.99
C LEU A 450 -3.98 -5.84 3.74
N ALA A 451 -4.80 -4.86 3.34
CA ALA A 451 -6.16 -4.69 3.81
C ALA A 451 -7.16 -4.65 2.65
N GLY A 452 -8.33 -5.23 2.90
CA GLY A 452 -9.46 -5.20 1.96
C GLY A 452 -9.37 -6.22 0.83
N TYR A 453 -9.56 -5.75 -0.40
CA TYR A 453 -9.72 -6.57 -1.59
C TYR A 453 -9.52 -5.74 -2.87
N HIS A 454 -9.17 -6.43 -3.95
CA HIS A 454 -9.35 -5.95 -5.32
C HIS A 454 -10.80 -6.19 -5.77
N GLU A 455 -11.24 -5.43 -6.76
CA GLU A 455 -12.54 -5.67 -7.39
C GLU A 455 -12.50 -5.41 -8.89
N PHE A 456 -13.34 -6.14 -9.63
CA PHE A 456 -13.53 -5.95 -11.07
C PHE A 456 -14.95 -6.33 -11.50
N MET A 457 -15.39 -5.73 -12.61
CA MET A 457 -16.65 -6.04 -13.26
C MET A 457 -16.51 -7.24 -14.21
N ALA A 458 -17.11 -8.35 -13.82
CA ALA A 458 -17.25 -9.56 -14.62
C ALA A 458 -18.41 -9.42 -15.63
N LEU A 459 -18.11 -9.62 -16.92
CA LEU A 459 -19.13 -9.68 -17.97
C LEU A 459 -19.87 -11.02 -17.97
N PRO A 460 -21.14 -11.05 -18.42
CA PRO A 460 -21.93 -12.27 -18.46
C PRO A 460 -21.32 -13.21 -19.50
N THR A 461 -21.24 -14.48 -19.15
CA THR A 461 -20.67 -15.48 -20.04
C THR A 461 -21.68 -16.55 -20.42
N ASN A 462 -21.44 -17.19 -21.57
CA ASN A 462 -22.26 -18.30 -22.04
C ASN A 462 -21.97 -19.61 -21.27
N VAL A 463 -21.34 -19.54 -20.10
CA VAL A 463 -20.93 -20.72 -19.31
C VAL A 463 -22.12 -21.60 -18.95
N CYS A 464 -23.26 -21.00 -18.63
CA CYS A 464 -24.50 -21.74 -18.40
C CYS A 464 -25.11 -22.35 -19.66
N LEU A 465 -24.81 -21.82 -20.85
CA LEU A 465 -25.32 -22.37 -22.11
C LEU A 465 -24.61 -23.66 -22.52
N GLN A 466 -23.45 -23.96 -21.92
CA GLN A 466 -22.68 -25.18 -22.18
C GLN A 466 -22.86 -26.25 -21.10
N TRP A 467 -23.45 -25.93 -19.94
CA TRP A 467 -23.74 -26.91 -18.91
C TRP A 467 -24.82 -27.90 -19.36
N VAL A 468 -24.62 -29.17 -19.02
CA VAL A 468 -25.58 -30.23 -19.32
C VAL A 468 -26.78 -30.10 -18.37
N LEU A 469 -27.99 -30.10 -18.92
CA LEU A 469 -29.22 -30.10 -18.11
C LEU A 469 -29.21 -31.28 -17.14
N GLY A 470 -29.31 -31.00 -15.84
CA GLY A 470 -29.23 -32.01 -14.76
C GLY A 470 -27.83 -32.31 -14.21
N ASP A 471 -26.77 -31.69 -14.72
CA ASP A 471 -25.41 -31.76 -14.18
C ASP A 471 -25.16 -30.52 -13.30
N LEU A 472 -25.44 -30.65 -12.01
CA LEU A 472 -25.49 -29.54 -11.04
C LEU A 472 -24.09 -29.16 -10.54
N ASP A 473 -23.11 -30.06 -10.62
CA ASP A 473 -21.70 -29.79 -10.28
C ASP A 473 -20.78 -29.58 -11.48
N ASN A 474 -21.32 -29.66 -12.70
CA ASN A 474 -20.60 -29.54 -13.96
C ASN A 474 -19.44 -30.54 -14.09
N SER A 475 -19.65 -31.76 -13.61
CA SER A 475 -18.70 -32.87 -13.74
C SER A 475 -18.64 -33.45 -15.17
N GLY A 476 -19.58 -33.09 -16.03
CA GLY A 476 -19.77 -33.65 -17.37
C GLY A 476 -20.61 -34.93 -17.38
N SER A 477 -21.20 -35.31 -16.23
CA SER A 477 -22.01 -36.51 -16.06
C SER A 477 -23.17 -36.26 -15.10
N ILE A 478 -24.32 -36.88 -15.36
CA ILE A 478 -25.48 -36.82 -14.47
C ILE A 478 -25.43 -38.01 -13.51
N GLU A 479 -25.13 -37.76 -12.24
CA GLU A 479 -24.90 -38.73 -11.18
C GLU A 479 -25.73 -38.43 -9.91
N ILE A 480 -25.60 -39.29 -8.90
CA ILE A 480 -26.38 -39.16 -7.66
C ILE A 480 -26.05 -37.87 -6.89
N ILE A 481 -24.84 -37.32 -7.08
CA ILE A 481 -24.43 -36.06 -6.45
C ILE A 481 -25.31 -34.90 -6.92
N ASP A 482 -25.70 -34.89 -8.19
CA ASP A 482 -26.57 -33.85 -8.77
C ASP A 482 -27.95 -33.83 -8.14
N VAL A 483 -28.50 -35.01 -7.85
CA VAL A 483 -29.79 -35.13 -7.13
C VAL A 483 -29.67 -34.57 -5.71
N LEU A 484 -28.53 -34.76 -5.05
CA LEU A 484 -28.29 -34.23 -3.71
C LEU A 484 -28.16 -32.70 -3.72
N LEU A 485 -27.41 -32.16 -4.69
CA LEU A 485 -27.26 -30.71 -4.88
C LEU A 485 -28.59 -30.04 -5.23
N LEU A 486 -29.36 -30.63 -6.15
CA LEU A 486 -30.69 -30.15 -6.51
C LEU A 486 -31.66 -30.19 -5.31
N ALA A 487 -31.61 -31.27 -4.51
CA ALA A 487 -32.42 -31.37 -3.31
C ALA A 487 -32.03 -30.31 -2.26
N ASP A 488 -30.74 -30.06 -2.06
CA ASP A 488 -30.27 -29.02 -1.15
C ASP A 488 -30.70 -27.63 -1.63
N GLN A 489 -30.58 -27.34 -2.93
CA GLN A 489 -31.05 -26.08 -3.54
C GLN A 489 -32.55 -25.86 -3.34
N VAL A 490 -33.39 -26.88 -3.55
CA VAL A 490 -34.85 -26.79 -3.35
C VAL A 490 -35.20 -26.56 -1.87
N ILE A 491 -34.40 -27.10 -0.95
CA ILE A 491 -34.61 -26.96 0.51
C ILE A 491 -34.12 -25.58 1.01
N SER A 492 -32.93 -25.15 0.57
CA SER A 492 -32.26 -23.94 1.03
C SER A 492 -32.75 -22.69 0.31
N GLY A 493 -33.27 -22.85 -0.91
CA GLY A 493 -33.59 -21.75 -1.83
C GLY A 493 -32.36 -21.07 -2.42
N ILE A 494 -31.17 -21.64 -2.24
CA ILE A 494 -29.89 -21.08 -2.68
C ILE A 494 -29.23 -22.08 -3.66
N PRO A 495 -28.96 -21.69 -4.92
CA PRO A 495 -28.20 -22.52 -5.85
C PRO A 495 -26.78 -22.79 -5.37
N ALA A 496 -26.31 -24.04 -5.51
CA ALA A 496 -24.95 -24.44 -5.14
C ALA A 496 -23.97 -24.27 -6.31
N GLY A 497 -23.49 -23.05 -6.57
CA GLY A 497 -22.61 -22.74 -7.69
C GLY A 497 -23.18 -21.68 -8.64
N ILE A 498 -22.56 -21.50 -9.80
CA ILE A 498 -22.86 -20.37 -10.72
C ILE A 498 -24.09 -20.60 -11.58
N CYS A 499 -24.14 -21.73 -12.28
CA CYS A 499 -25.21 -22.09 -13.20
C CYS A 499 -26.20 -23.18 -12.71
N PRO A 500 -26.21 -23.70 -11.45
CA PRO A 500 -27.13 -24.76 -11.05
C PRO A 500 -28.58 -24.39 -11.31
N GLY A 501 -28.96 -23.12 -11.08
CA GLY A 501 -30.31 -22.62 -11.39
C GLY A 501 -30.73 -22.79 -12.85
N SER A 502 -29.80 -22.72 -13.80
CA SER A 502 -30.07 -22.87 -15.24
C SER A 502 -30.22 -24.34 -15.68
N VAL A 503 -29.62 -25.27 -14.92
CA VAL A 503 -29.67 -26.71 -15.22
C VAL A 503 -30.52 -27.53 -14.26
N ALA A 504 -31.03 -26.89 -13.20
CA ALA A 504 -31.87 -27.47 -12.16
C ALA A 504 -33.32 -27.67 -12.59
N ASP A 505 -33.80 -26.89 -13.57
CA ASP A 505 -35.16 -27.02 -14.13
C ASP A 505 -35.18 -28.13 -15.18
N ILE A 506 -35.25 -29.37 -14.71
CA ILE A 506 -35.17 -30.59 -15.54
C ILE A 506 -36.34 -30.67 -16.51
N ASN A 507 -37.48 -30.09 -16.14
CA ASN A 507 -38.71 -30.19 -16.89
C ASN A 507 -39.00 -28.96 -17.77
N GLN A 508 -38.22 -27.89 -17.61
CA GLN A 508 -38.27 -26.63 -18.35
C GLN A 508 -39.60 -25.87 -18.18
N ASP A 509 -40.19 -25.89 -16.97
CA ASP A 509 -41.40 -25.14 -16.64
C ASP A 509 -41.14 -23.81 -15.91
N GLU A 510 -39.89 -23.38 -15.87
CA GLU A 510 -39.39 -22.18 -15.20
C GLU A 510 -39.50 -22.25 -13.66
N ALA A 511 -39.80 -23.41 -13.08
CA ALA A 511 -39.78 -23.66 -11.65
C ALA A 511 -38.75 -24.74 -11.30
N VAL A 512 -37.99 -24.52 -10.23
CA VAL A 512 -37.10 -25.52 -9.64
C VAL A 512 -37.74 -26.03 -8.36
N ASP A 513 -38.33 -27.22 -8.39
CA ASP A 513 -39.05 -27.80 -7.27
C ASP A 513 -38.83 -29.31 -7.08
N ALA A 514 -39.65 -29.92 -6.21
CA ALA A 514 -39.52 -31.34 -5.90
C ALA A 514 -39.76 -32.25 -7.12
N MET A 515 -40.45 -31.78 -8.16
CA MET A 515 -40.63 -32.49 -9.42
C MET A 515 -39.30 -32.67 -10.14
N ASP A 516 -38.45 -31.66 -10.17
CA ASP A 516 -37.14 -31.72 -10.83
C ASP A 516 -36.22 -32.73 -10.17
N ILE A 517 -36.25 -32.80 -8.83
CA ILE A 517 -35.52 -33.83 -8.07
C ILE A 517 -35.95 -35.24 -8.52
N VAL A 518 -37.26 -35.46 -8.64
CA VAL A 518 -37.81 -36.77 -9.04
C VAL A 518 -37.43 -37.09 -10.48
N LEU A 519 -37.47 -36.12 -11.37
CA LEU A 519 -37.12 -36.31 -12.79
C LEU A 519 -35.64 -36.59 -12.97
N LEU A 520 -34.76 -35.87 -12.26
CA LEU A 520 -33.32 -36.10 -12.30
C LEU A 520 -32.97 -37.49 -11.75
N ALA A 521 -33.54 -37.86 -10.59
CA ALA A 521 -33.37 -39.19 -10.03
C ALA A 521 -33.86 -40.29 -10.98
N ASN A 522 -34.97 -40.05 -11.70
CA ASN A 522 -35.49 -40.98 -12.68
C ASN A 522 -34.58 -41.14 -13.90
N GLN A 523 -33.94 -40.06 -14.37
CA GLN A 523 -32.94 -40.12 -15.45
C GLN A 523 -31.73 -40.99 -15.06
N ILE A 524 -31.26 -40.89 -13.81
CA ILE A 524 -30.13 -41.71 -13.32
C ILE A 524 -30.52 -43.18 -13.14
N LEU A 525 -31.72 -43.44 -12.62
CA LEU A 525 -32.19 -44.80 -12.36
C LEU A 525 -32.62 -45.53 -13.65
N TYR A 526 -32.99 -44.79 -14.69
CA TYR A 526 -33.44 -45.29 -16.00
C TYR A 526 -32.84 -44.46 -17.16
N PRO A 527 -31.52 -44.56 -17.40
CA PRO A 527 -30.79 -43.74 -18.36
C PRO A 527 -31.13 -44.01 -19.83
#